data_AF-A0A3B4XAZ3-F1
#
_entry.id   AF-A0A3B4XAZ3-F1
#
_cell.length_a   1.000
_cell.length_b   1.000
_cell.length_c   1.000
_cell.angle_alpha   90.00
_cell.angle_beta   90.00
_cell.angle_gamma   90.00
#
_symmetry.space_group_name_H-M   'P 1'
#
loop_
_entity.id
_entity.type
_entity.pdbx_description
1 polymer ?
#
loop_
_entity_poly.entity_id
_entity_poly.type
_entity_poly.pdbx_seq_one_letter_code
_entity_poly.pdbx_strand_id
1 'polypeptide(L)'
;MCQFFPPQRECISIHVGQAGVQMGNTCWELYCLEHGIQPDGHMPSEKPTGGYDDSFTTFFSETGTGKYVPRAIFVDLEPTQQSP
;
A
#
# COMPACT_ATOMS: atom_id res chain seq x y z
N MET A 1 10.83 -17.46 -26.08
CA MET A 1 10.17 -17.99 -24.86
C MET A 1 9.28 -16.87 -24.33
N CYS A 2 8.01 -16.79 -24.73
CA CYS A 2 7.07 -15.83 -24.14
C CYS A 2 6.71 -16.36 -22.76
N GLN A 3 7.25 -15.74 -21.72
CA GLN A 3 6.82 -16.01 -20.35
C GLN A 3 5.40 -15.46 -20.21
N PHE A 4 4.42 -16.36 -20.17
CA PHE A 4 3.03 -16.03 -19.87
C PHE A 4 2.96 -15.74 -18.36
N PHE A 5 3.29 -14.51 -17.95
CA PHE A 5 3.03 -14.08 -16.59
C PHE A 5 1.51 -14.00 -16.39
N PRO A 6 0.94 -14.66 -15.37
CA PRO A 6 -0.47 -14.46 -15.04
C PRO A 6 -0.70 -12.95 -14.76
N PRO A 7 -1.85 -12.39 -15.18
CA PRO A 7 -2.11 -10.97 -14.93
C PRO A 7 -2.05 -10.69 -13.44
N GLN A 8 -1.29 -9.66 -13.07
CA GLN A 8 -1.19 -9.17 -11.70
C GLN A 8 -2.60 -8.86 -11.19
N ARG A 9 -2.98 -9.42 -10.04
CA ARG A 9 -4.26 -9.15 -9.41
C ARG A 9 -4.12 -7.90 -8.58
N GLU A 10 -4.99 -6.93 -8.78
CA GLU A 10 -4.99 -5.67 -8.03
C GLU A 10 -6.24 -5.58 -7.16
N CYS A 11 -6.09 -4.99 -5.96
CA CYS A 11 -7.17 -4.72 -5.03
C CYS A 11 -7.19 -3.23 -4.68
N ILE A 12 -8.39 -2.63 -4.69
CA ILE A 12 -8.60 -1.24 -4.25
C ILE A 12 -9.34 -1.28 -2.92
N SER A 13 -8.74 -0.67 -1.90
CA SER A 13 -9.33 -0.50 -0.58
C SER A 13 -10.09 0.82 -0.52
N ILE A 14 -11.36 0.81 -0.10
CA ILE A 14 -12.18 2.03 0.02
C ILE A 14 -12.61 2.17 1.47
N HIS A 15 -12.23 3.27 2.10
CA HIS A 15 -12.51 3.61 3.50
C HIS A 15 -13.46 4.80 3.53
N VAL A 16 -14.65 4.62 4.09
CA VAL A 16 -15.73 5.63 4.06
C VAL A 16 -16.20 6.00 5.46
N GLY A 17 -16.35 7.30 5.70
CA GLY A 17 -16.78 7.88 6.97
C GLY A 17 -15.69 7.86 8.04
N GLN A 18 -15.91 8.64 9.11
CA GLN A 18 -14.94 8.88 10.17
C GLN A 18 -14.31 7.59 10.74
N ALA A 19 -15.13 6.57 11.01
CA ALA A 19 -14.66 5.29 11.55
C ALA A 19 -13.85 4.50 10.51
N GLY A 20 -14.32 4.45 9.26
CA GLY A 20 -13.64 3.74 8.18
C GLY A 20 -12.28 4.36 7.87
N VAL A 21 -12.20 5.70 7.83
CA VAL A 21 -10.94 6.41 7.59
C VAL A 21 -9.92 6.18 8.71
N GLN A 22 -10.35 6.26 9.98
CA GLN A 22 -9.45 6.00 11.12
C GLN A 22 -8.92 4.56 11.11
N MET A 23 -9.81 3.59 10.91
CA MET A 23 -9.39 2.19 10.78
C MET A 23 -8.45 1.99 9.59
N GLY A 24 -8.76 2.59 8.44
CA GLY A 24 -7.94 2.53 7.24
C GLY A 24 -6.52 3.04 7.47
N ASN A 25 -6.37 4.18 8.15
CA ASN A 25 -5.05 4.73 8.48
C ASN A 25 -4.21 3.74 9.30
N THR A 26 -4.78 3.21 10.39
CA THR A 26 -4.07 2.21 11.22
C THR A 26 -3.76 0.93 10.44
N CYS A 27 -4.68 0.46 9.59
CA CYS A 27 -4.44 -0.71 8.75
C CYS A 27 -3.28 -0.49 7.77
N TRP A 28 -3.21 0.68 7.13
CA TRP A 28 -2.14 0.98 6.17
C TRP A 28 -0.80 1.25 6.84
N GLU A 29 -0.77 1.83 8.03
CA GLU A 29 0.45 1.93 8.86
C GLU A 29 1.03 0.55 9.16
N LEU A 30 0.17 -0.39 9.59
CA LEU A 30 0.58 -1.77 9.84
C LEU A 30 1.04 -2.47 8.56
N TYR A 31 0.33 -2.29 7.43
CA TYR A 31 0.75 -2.89 6.16
C TYR A 31 2.12 -2.37 5.71
N CYS A 32 2.37 -1.07 5.83
CA CYS A 32 3.67 -0.49 5.54
C CYS A 32 4.77 -1.10 6.44
N LEU A 33 4.49 -1.26 7.74
CA LEU A 33 5.42 -1.86 8.69
C LEU A 33 5.74 -3.33 8.35
N GLU A 34 4.72 -4.14 8.05
CA GLU A 34 4.86 -5.55 7.68
C GLU A 34 5.68 -5.73 6.40
N HIS A 35 5.54 -4.82 5.45
CA HIS A 35 6.24 -4.83 4.17
C HIS A 35 7.55 -4.02 4.16
N GLY A 36 7.94 -3.40 5.28
CA GLY A 36 9.15 -2.58 5.36
C GLY A 36 9.11 -1.32 4.50
N ILE A 37 7.92 -0.83 4.17
CA ILE A 37 7.70 0.43 3.45
C ILE A 37 7.76 1.57 4.48
N GLN A 38 8.70 2.48 4.29
CA GLN A 38 8.82 3.67 5.14
C GLN A 38 7.65 4.64 4.92
N PRO A 39 7.41 5.58 5.85
CA PRO A 39 6.33 6.57 5.69
C PRO A 39 6.43 7.42 4.41
N ASP A 40 7.64 7.59 3.85
CA ASP A 40 7.84 8.28 2.57
C ASP A 40 7.46 7.41 1.35
N GLY A 41 7.19 6.13 1.57
CA GLY A 41 6.83 5.10 0.60
C GLY A 41 8.03 4.35 0.02
N HIS A 42 9.25 4.53 0.53
CA HIS A 42 10.43 3.79 0.07
C HIS A 42 10.73 2.58 0.96
N MET A 43 11.20 1.50 0.34
CA MET A 43 11.79 0.38 1.08
C MET A 43 13.30 0.60 1.25
N PRO A 44 13.90 0.29 2.42
CA PRO A 44 15.35 0.28 2.60
C PRO A 44 16.04 -0.62 1.56
N SER A 45 17.25 -0.24 1.11
CA SER A 45 17.96 -0.95 0.03
C SER A 45 18.40 -2.37 0.36
N GLU A 46 18.27 -2.80 1.62
CA GLU A 46 18.64 -4.14 2.07
C GLU A 46 17.49 -5.11 1.80
N LYS A 47 17.34 -5.51 0.53
CA LYS A 47 16.53 -6.69 0.19
C LYS A 47 17.24 -7.93 0.75
N PRO A 48 16.65 -8.69 1.69
CA PRO A 48 17.19 -10.00 2.04
C PRO A 48 17.14 -10.86 0.77
N THR A 49 18.22 -11.59 0.49
CA THR A 49 18.43 -12.43 -0.69
C THR A 49 17.54 -13.69 -0.72
N GLY A 50 16.30 -13.60 -0.23
CA GLY A 50 15.37 -14.71 -0.08
C GLY A 50 13.94 -14.25 -0.30
N GLY A 51 13.51 -14.33 -1.57
CA GLY A 51 12.11 -14.39 -2.02
C GLY A 51 11.08 -13.66 -1.18
N TYR A 52 11.05 -12.34 -1.26
CA TYR A 52 9.83 -11.62 -0.90
C TYR A 52 8.79 -11.93 -1.96
N ASP A 53 7.64 -12.48 -1.54
CA ASP A 53 6.51 -12.65 -2.43
C ASP A 53 6.00 -11.26 -2.82
N ASP A 54 6.10 -10.91 -4.11
CA ASP A 54 5.59 -9.66 -4.67
C ASP A 54 4.05 -9.57 -4.57
N SER A 55 3.38 -10.49 -3.87
CA SER A 55 1.94 -10.47 -3.62
C SER A 55 1.44 -9.18 -2.99
N PHE A 56 2.27 -8.44 -2.24
CA PHE A 56 1.89 -7.13 -1.69
C PHE A 56 1.63 -6.07 -2.76
N THR A 57 2.19 -6.24 -3.97
CA THR A 57 1.88 -5.39 -5.14
C THR A 57 0.42 -5.49 -5.59
N THR A 58 -0.34 -6.46 -5.06
CA THR A 58 -1.81 -6.47 -5.15
C THR A 58 -2.42 -5.21 -4.52
N PHE A 59 -1.84 -4.72 -3.43
CA PHE A 59 -2.35 -3.63 -2.61
C PHE A 59 -1.58 -2.32 -2.81
N PHE A 60 -0.35 -2.38 -3.31
CA PHE A 60 0.49 -1.21 -3.60
C PHE A 60 0.73 -1.03 -5.10
N SER A 61 0.86 0.20 -5.56
CA SER A 61 1.44 0.53 -6.86
C SER A 61 2.84 1.07 -6.68
N GLU A 62 3.78 0.65 -7.54
CA GLU A 62 5.12 1.22 -7.58
C GLU A 62 5.17 2.35 -8.61
N THR A 63 5.69 3.50 -8.21
CA THR A 63 5.95 4.63 -9.10
C THR A 63 7.31 4.47 -9.78
N GLY A 64 7.53 5.20 -10.89
CA GLY A 64 8.84 5.18 -11.57
C GLY A 64 10.02 5.67 -10.74
N THR A 65 9.78 6.29 -9.57
CA THR A 65 10.81 6.70 -8.60
C THR A 65 11.05 5.68 -7.49
N GLY A 66 10.45 4.48 -7.56
CA GLY A 66 10.61 3.43 -6.54
C GLY A 66 9.83 3.69 -5.25
N LYS A 67 8.79 4.52 -5.31
CA LYS A 67 7.86 4.74 -4.20
C LYS A 67 6.66 3.80 -4.32
N TYR A 68 6.32 3.09 -3.24
CA TYR A 68 5.12 2.28 -3.11
C TYR A 68 3.97 3.13 -2.58
N VAL A 69 2.86 3.13 -3.31
CA VAL A 69 1.66 3.93 -3.02
C VAL A 69 0.49 2.98 -2.77
N PRO A 70 -0.21 3.08 -1.62
CA PRO A 70 -1.41 2.31 -1.36
C PRO A 70 -2.48 2.50 -2.44
N ARG A 71 -3.10 1.40 -2.88
CA ARG A 71 -4.31 1.42 -3.72
C ARG A 71 -5.53 1.65 -2.83
N ALA A 72 -5.58 2.83 -2.21
CA ALA A 72 -6.59 3.19 -1.21
C ALA A 72 -7.31 4.49 -1.56
N ILE A 73 -8.60 4.53 -1.26
CA ILE A 73 -9.45 5.73 -1.35
C ILE A 73 -10.05 5.99 0.03
N PHE A 74 -9.91 7.20 0.53
CA PHE A 74 -10.48 7.65 1.79
C PHE A 74 -11.52 8.74 1.52
N VAL A 75 -12.74 8.57 2.03
CA VAL A 75 -13.84 9.51 1.84
C VAL A 75 -14.47 9.83 3.18
N ASP A 76 -14.48 11.09 3.56
CA ASP A 76 -15.25 11.60 4.69
C ASP A 76 -15.99 12.89 4.30
N LEU A 77 -17.22 13.04 4.78
CA LEU A 77 -18.05 14.23 4.56
C LEU A 77 -18.02 15.18 5.77
N GLU A 78 -17.47 14.71 6.90
CA GLU A 78 -17.18 15.56 8.05
C GLU A 78 -15.83 16.26 7.84
N PRO A 79 -15.67 17.53 8.26
CA PRO A 79 -14.38 18.22 8.19
C PRO A 79 -13.37 17.45 9.05
N THR A 80 -12.52 16.66 8.40
CA THR A 80 -11.76 15.60 9.06
C THR A 80 -10.43 16.10 9.61
N GLN A 81 -10.12 15.66 10.82
CA GLN A 81 -8.77 15.56 11.37
C GLN A 81 -8.04 14.43 10.61
N GLN A 82 -7.60 14.68 9.38
CA GLN A 82 -6.58 13.82 8.78
C GLN A 82 -5.28 14.14 9.53
N SER A 83 -4.69 13.14 10.19
CA SER A 83 -3.35 13.30 10.75
C SER A 83 -2.40 13.76 9.63
N PRO A 84 -1.52 14.74 9.88
CA PRO A 84 -0.55 15.19 8.88
C PRO A 84 0.36 14.05 8.41
#